data_AF-A0A2V7U0I8-F1
#
_entry.id   AF-A0A2V7U0I8-F1
#
_cell.length_a   1.000
_cell.length_b   1.000
_cell.length_c   1.000
_cell.angle_alpha   90.00
_cell.angle_beta   90.00
_cell.angle_gamma   90.00
#
_symmetry.space_group_name_H-M   'P 1'
#
loop_
_entity.id
_entity.type
_entity.pdbx_description
1 polymer ?
#
loop_
_entity_poly.entity_id
_entity_poly.type
_entity_poly.pdbx_seq_one_letter_code
_entity_poly.pdbx_strand_id
1 'polypeptide(L)'
;MKSLLVSILGLGLGAGMLAAQTAGKAGSSSAKAPAGGMAGAFGKVARDFEAAVGRGDAAGLAALYTEDAVLMPPNAPAPKGRAAIEE
;
A
#
# COMPACT_ATOMS: atom_id res chain seq x y z
N MET A 1 -10.62 -21.56 -25.21
CA MET A 1 -9.43 -22.04 -25.97
C MET A 1 -8.89 -20.90 -26.83
N LYS A 2 -8.02 -20.07 -26.26
CA LYS A 2 -7.05 -19.24 -26.99
C LYS A 2 -5.81 -19.14 -26.09
N SER A 3 -4.76 -19.74 -26.60
CA SER A 3 -3.40 -19.92 -26.14
C SER A 3 -2.82 -18.68 -25.42
N LEU A 4 -2.12 -18.85 -24.29
CA LEU A 4 -0.70 -19.20 -24.16
C LEU A 4 0.25 -18.04 -24.58
N LEU A 5 1.22 -17.76 -23.69
CA LEU A 5 2.42 -16.91 -23.85
C LEU A 5 2.28 -15.39 -23.69
N VAL A 6 2.64 -14.87 -22.52
CA VAL A 6 3.73 -13.88 -22.31
C VAL A 6 4.20 -14.08 -20.86
N SER A 7 5.20 -14.94 -20.64
CA SER A 7 6.62 -14.58 -20.54
C SER A 7 6.96 -13.72 -19.31
N ILE A 8 7.44 -14.43 -18.30
CA ILE A 8 8.41 -14.02 -17.29
C ILE A 8 9.55 -13.26 -18.00
N LEU A 9 10.02 -12.14 -17.43
CA LEU A 9 11.42 -11.67 -17.39
C LEU A 9 11.45 -10.14 -17.35
N GLY A 10 11.86 -9.59 -16.21
CA GLY A 10 12.03 -8.14 -16.08
C GLY A 10 12.45 -7.69 -14.69
N LEU A 11 13.40 -8.41 -14.08
CA LEU A 11 14.19 -7.90 -12.95
C LEU A 11 14.95 -6.65 -13.43
N GLY A 12 14.42 -5.47 -13.13
CA GLY A 12 15.08 -4.19 -13.36
C GLY A 12 15.43 -3.55 -12.03
N LEU A 13 16.64 -3.84 -11.53
CA LEU A 13 17.29 -3.07 -10.48
C LEU A 13 17.44 -1.61 -10.95
N GLY A 14 16.57 -0.72 -10.46
CA GLY A 14 16.76 0.72 -10.55
C GLY A 14 17.50 1.23 -9.31
N ALA A 15 18.83 1.14 -9.32
CA ALA A 15 19.68 1.90 -8.41
C ALA A 15 19.68 3.37 -8.87
N GLY A 16 19.06 4.27 -8.10
CA GLY A 16 19.11 5.69 -8.41
C GLY A 16 18.08 6.54 -7.68
N MET A 17 18.30 6.79 -6.39
CA MET A 17 17.77 8.00 -5.74
C MET A 17 18.56 8.31 -4.47
N LEU A 18 19.85 8.65 -4.64
CA LEU A 18 20.65 9.28 -3.59
C LEU A 18 20.85 10.76 -3.96
N ALA A 19 19.89 11.61 -3.61
CA ALA A 19 20.11 13.04 -3.36
C ALA A 19 18.82 13.69 -2.83
N ALA A 20 19.00 14.60 -1.88
CA ALA A 20 18.02 15.58 -1.40
C ALA A 20 16.96 15.09 -0.40
N GLN A 21 17.40 14.82 0.84
CA GLN A 21 16.56 15.05 2.03
C GLN A 21 17.40 15.78 3.10
N THR A 22 17.86 17.00 2.80
CA THR A 22 18.35 17.95 3.80
C THR A 22 17.63 19.30 3.64
N ALA A 23 16.33 19.32 3.88
CA ALA A 23 15.60 20.56 4.10
C ALA A 23 14.32 20.26 4.89
N GLY A 24 14.15 20.91 6.05
CA GLY A 24 12.87 20.93 6.75
C GLY A 24 12.87 20.32 8.15
N LYS A 25 13.73 20.80 9.06
CA LYS A 25 13.46 20.73 10.51
C LYS A 25 12.39 21.79 10.85
N ALA A 26 11.13 21.53 10.47
CA ALA A 26 9.98 22.21 11.07
C ALA A 26 9.40 21.23 12.09
N GLY A 27 9.82 21.38 13.35
CA GLY A 27 9.32 20.59 14.45
C GLY A 27 7.83 20.87 14.65
N SER A 28 6.98 19.99 14.14
CA SER A 28 5.61 19.89 14.62
C SER A 28 5.68 19.31 16.02
N SER A 29 5.26 20.07 17.03
CA SER A 29 5.20 19.65 18.42
C SER A 29 4.39 18.35 18.51
N SER A 30 5.10 17.23 18.67
CA SER A 30 4.45 15.94 18.94
C SER A 30 3.89 15.98 20.35
N ALA A 31 2.59 16.25 20.46
CA ALA A 31 1.85 15.83 21.63
C ALA A 31 2.03 14.32 21.77
N LYS A 32 2.53 13.87 22.93
CA LYS A 32 2.75 12.44 23.21
C LYS A 32 1.39 11.74 23.17
N ALA A 33 1.11 11.05 22.06
CA ALA A 33 -0.08 10.23 21.90
C ALA A 33 -0.06 9.09 22.95
N PRO A 34 -1.21 8.72 23.51
CA PRO A 34 -1.29 7.65 24.51
C PRO A 34 -0.77 6.34 23.93
N ALA A 35 0.10 5.65 24.67
CA ALA A 35 0.84 4.45 24.25
C ALA A 35 -0.02 3.18 24.03
N GLY A 36 -1.34 3.33 23.95
CA GLY A 36 -2.30 2.26 23.67
C GLY A 36 -3.59 2.75 23.01
N GLY A 37 -3.60 3.98 22.47
CA GLY A 37 -4.71 4.52 21.68
C GLY A 37 -4.47 4.40 20.18
N MET A 38 -5.42 4.84 19.37
CA MET A 38 -5.43 5.11 17.92
C MET A 38 -4.17 4.72 17.10
N ALA A 39 -2.97 5.17 17.49
CA ALA A 39 -1.68 4.75 16.94
C ALA A 39 -1.48 3.21 16.88
N GLY A 40 -1.87 2.46 17.92
CA GLY A 40 -1.78 1.00 17.94
C GLY A 40 -2.74 0.32 16.96
N ALA A 41 -3.94 0.86 16.81
CA ALA A 41 -4.94 0.34 15.87
C ALA A 41 -4.48 0.52 14.41
N PHE A 42 -3.90 1.68 14.07
CA PHE A 42 -3.33 1.91 12.75
C PHE A 42 -2.10 1.05 12.47
N GLY A 43 -1.26 0.81 13.48
CA GLY A 43 -0.09 -0.06 13.34
C GLY A 43 -0.47 -1.48 12.92
N LYS A 44 -1.56 -2.04 13.46
CA LYS A 44 -2.06 -3.35 13.03
C LYS A 44 -2.53 -3.32 11.57
N VAL A 45 -3.38 -2.36 11.21
CA VAL A 45 -3.93 -2.25 9.85
C VAL A 45 -2.82 -2.09 8.81
N ALA A 46 -1.78 -1.30 9.11
CA ALA A 46 -0.63 -1.14 8.22
C ALA A 46 0.11 -2.47 7.99
N ARG A 47 0.31 -3.27 9.05
CA ARG A 47 0.97 -4.58 8.95
C ARG A 47 0.13 -5.59 8.18
N ASP A 48 -1.18 -5.59 8.39
CA ASP A 48 -2.10 -6.45 7.65
C ASP A 48 -2.11 -6.09 6.15
N PHE A 49 -2.10 -4.78 5.84
CA PHE A 49 -1.99 -4.28 4.46
C PHE A 49 -0.68 -4.71 3.79
N GLU A 50 0.47 -4.46 4.43
CA GLU A 50 1.78 -4.87 3.92
C GLU A 50 1.84 -6.38 3.66
N ALA A 51 1.28 -7.17 4.57
CA ALA A 51 1.28 -8.62 4.46
C ALA A 51 0.36 -9.12 3.34
N ALA A 52 -0.82 -8.51 3.16
CA ALA A 52 -1.74 -8.84 2.08
C ALA A 52 -1.13 -8.51 0.71
N VAL A 53 -0.56 -7.29 0.56
CA VAL A 53 0.14 -6.87 -0.66
C VAL A 53 1.33 -7.79 -0.95
N GLY A 54 2.15 -8.10 0.06
CA GLY A 54 3.33 -8.96 -0.10
C GLY A 54 3.00 -10.39 -0.52
N ARG A 55 1.79 -10.88 -0.22
CA ARG A 55 1.30 -12.21 -0.63
C ARG A 55 0.49 -12.20 -1.94
N GLY A 56 0.17 -11.03 -2.49
CA GLY A 56 -0.80 -10.91 -3.58
C GLY A 56 -2.22 -11.33 -3.17
N ASP A 57 -2.57 -11.13 -1.90
CA ASP A 57 -3.84 -11.54 -1.29
C ASP A 57 -4.90 -10.44 -1.49
N ALA A 58 -5.51 -10.42 -2.69
CA ALA A 58 -6.48 -9.39 -3.07
C ALA A 58 -7.74 -9.38 -2.18
N ALA A 59 -8.24 -10.56 -1.79
CA ALA A 59 -9.38 -10.67 -0.86
C ALA A 59 -9.02 -10.15 0.54
N GLY A 60 -7.85 -10.53 1.07
CA GLY A 60 -7.35 -10.01 2.35
C GLY A 60 -7.11 -8.50 2.32
N LEU A 61 -6.67 -7.96 1.19
CA LEU A 61 -6.49 -6.53 0.98
C LEU A 61 -7.84 -5.79 0.94
N ALA A 62 -8.81 -6.29 0.16
CA ALA A 62 -10.14 -5.71 0.02
C ALA A 62 -10.92 -5.68 1.35
N ALA A 63 -10.72 -6.66 2.23
CA ALA A 63 -11.31 -6.70 3.56
C ALA A 63 -10.90 -5.51 4.47
N LEU A 64 -9.76 -4.85 4.18
CA LEU A 64 -9.31 -3.66 4.91
C LEU A 64 -10.01 -2.37 4.47
N TYR A 65 -10.76 -2.41 3.37
CA TYR A 65 -11.41 -1.26 2.74
C TYR A 65 -12.93 -1.24 2.97
N THR A 66 -13.53 -0.05 2.94
CA THR A 66 -14.99 0.11 2.91
C THR A 66 -15.58 -0.22 1.54
N GLU A 67 -16.89 -0.42 1.47
CA GLU A 67 -17.60 -0.76 0.22
C GLU A 67 -17.41 0.30 -0.88
N ASP A 68 -17.23 1.56 -0.49
CA ASP A 68 -17.09 2.73 -1.37
C ASP A 68 -15.63 3.22 -1.54
N ALA A 69 -14.66 2.42 -1.11
CA ALA A 69 -13.25 2.80 -1.11
C ALA A 69 -12.68 3.03 -2.52
N VAL A 70 -11.59 3.80 -2.58
CA VAL A 70 -10.78 3.94 -3.80
C VAL A 70 -9.34 3.60 -3.44
N LEU A 71 -8.79 2.55 -4.07
CA LEU A 71 -7.37 2.22 -3.95
C LEU A 71 -6.57 3.04 -4.96
N MET A 72 -5.47 3.66 -4.53
CA MET A 72 -4.65 4.54 -5.38
C MET A 72 -3.25 3.95 -5.62
N PRO A 73 -3.11 2.98 -6.54
CA PRO A 73 -1.81 2.47 -6.92
C PRO A 73 -1.00 3.52 -7.70
N PRO A 74 0.35 3.52 -7.60
CA PRO A 74 1.18 4.40 -8.42
C PRO A 74 1.11 3.99 -9.88
N ASN A 75 0.88 4.96 -10.78
CA ASN A 75 0.90 4.79 -12.24
C ASN A 75 -0.07 3.72 -12.80
N ALA A 76 -1.12 3.36 -12.07
CA ALA A 76 -2.15 2.42 -12.51
C ALA A 76 -3.55 3.00 -12.28
N PRO A 77 -4.59 2.51 -12.98
CA PRO A 77 -5.96 2.91 -12.72
C PRO A 77 -6.35 2.69 -11.26
N ALA A 78 -7.12 3.62 -10.69
CA ALA A 78 -7.63 3.50 -9.33
C ALA A 78 -8.94 2.69 -9.32
N PRO A 79 -8.97 1.46 -8.78
CA PRO A 79 -10.22 0.71 -8.65
C PRO A 79 -11.11 1.36 -7.59
N LYS A 80 -12.42 1.29 -7.84
CA LYS A 80 -13.47 1.90 -7.01
C LYS A 80 -14.41 0.84 -6.46
N GLY A 81 -14.61 0.88 -5.16
CA GLY A 81 -15.38 -0.06 -4.37
C GLY A 81 -14.60 -1.31 -4.00
N ARG A 82 -15.01 -1.95 -2.89
CA ARG A 82 -14.33 -3.15 -2.36
C ARG A 82 -14.24 -4.26 -3.40
N ALA A 83 -15.33 -4.52 -4.13
CA ALA A 83 -15.36 -5.56 -5.17
C ALA A 83 -14.27 -5.34 -6.23
N ALA A 84 -14.03 -4.11 -6.67
CA ALA A 84 -13.00 -3.82 -7.66
C ALA A 84 -11.56 -3.92 -7.11
N ILE A 85 -11.39 -3.94 -5.78
CA ILE A 85 -10.08 -4.13 -5.12
C ILE A 85 -9.75 -5.62 -4.97
N GLU A 86 -10.75 -6.50 -4.99
CA GLU A 86 -10.60 -7.95 -4.81
C GLU A 86 -10.21 -8.71 -6.10
N GLU A 87 -10.40 -8.07 -7.26
CA GLU A 87 -10.10 -8.62 -8.61
C GLU A 87 -8.60 -8.55 -8.97
#